data_AF-A0A7R9RT00-F1
#
_entry.id   AF-A0A7R9RT00-F1
#
_cell.length_a   1.000
_cell.length_b   1.000
_cell.length_c   1.000
_cell.angle_alpha   90.00
_cell.angle_beta   90.00
_cell.angle_gamma   90.00
#
_symmetry.space_group_name_H-M   'P 1'
#
loop_
_entity.id
_entity.type
_entity.pdbx_description
1 polymer ?
#
loop_
_entity_poly.entity_id
_entity_poly.type
_entity_poly.pdbx_seq_one_letter_code
_entity_poly.pdbx_strand_id
1 'polypeptide(L)'
;ASHENILMMTNQRFILKQITSGGMKADQPDSLYKLRQFEAIIMYVFFVLWGFICACQARNQSIDLFINPNAVGPSIFVDSEVPDLSRLGSSFNYDDMTSSICLEGVWILYDDKFYNEAGDKFVESFWSTKSPSCYNLYKPGVTSSVRYAGDFQAWRKPSVTLFDRTWFQGGEKYFTYNEIDMCKNCESQSLILCGELSWTFYSQNYFGGKSVCLTPRYDKPLLMSDSRWVIQFTIQSLRPGCYSNNKVVIEMPDSGRLSNRE
;
A
#
# COMPACT_ATOMS: atom_id res chain seq x y z
N ALA A 1 8.88 7.76 19.65
CA ALA A 1 7.51 7.90 20.17
C ALA A 1 7.52 9.02 21.20
N SER A 2 6.91 10.13 20.81
CA SER A 2 7.07 11.48 21.35
C SER A 2 6.41 11.69 22.71
N HIS A 3 6.99 12.68 23.40
CA HIS A 3 6.73 13.27 24.70
C HIS A 3 5.31 13.81 25.01
N GLU A 4 4.23 13.30 24.39
CA GLU A 4 2.88 13.85 24.60
C GLU A 4 1.98 13.08 25.59
N ASN A 5 2.36 11.86 25.98
CA ASN A 5 1.49 11.03 26.85
C ASN A 5 1.59 11.33 28.35
N ILE A 6 2.45 12.25 28.79
CA ILE A 6 2.64 12.57 30.22
C ILE A 6 1.75 13.74 30.68
N LEU A 7 1.22 14.57 29.77
CA LEU A 7 0.40 15.73 30.17
C LEU A 7 -1.07 15.40 30.51
N MET A 8 -1.61 14.26 30.03
CA MET A 8 -3.01 13.92 30.32
C MET A 8 -3.25 13.28 31.69
N MET A 9 -2.23 12.65 32.31
CA MET A 9 -2.43 12.02 33.63
C MET A 9 -2.39 13.00 34.80
N THR A 10 -1.80 14.19 34.63
CA THR A 10 -1.65 15.16 35.72
C THR A 10 -2.93 15.99 35.95
N ASN A 11 -3.77 16.16 34.94
CA ASN A 11 -5.01 16.95 35.05
C ASN A 11 -6.20 16.17 35.65
N GLN A 12 -6.22 14.84 35.55
CA GLN A 12 -7.30 14.05 36.15
C GLN A 12 -7.26 14.04 37.68
N ARG A 13 -6.07 14.19 38.30
CA ARG A 13 -5.94 14.26 39.76
C ARG A 13 -6.37 15.60 40.37
N PHE A 14 -6.46 16.66 39.56
CA PHE A 14 -6.85 17.99 40.06
C PHE A 14 -8.37 18.15 40.15
N ILE A 15 -9.12 17.54 39.23
CA ILE A 15 -10.60 17.60 39.24
C ILE A 15 -11.19 16.71 40.35
N LEU A 16 -10.56 15.58 40.66
CA LEU A 16 -11.03 14.67 41.72
C LEU A 16 -10.82 15.19 43.15
N LYS A 17 -9.91 16.15 43.37
CA LYS A 17 -9.66 16.72 44.71
C LYS A 17 -10.63 17.84 45.11
N GLN A 18 -11.29 18.49 44.16
CA GLN A 18 -12.29 19.53 44.43
C GLN A 18 -13.65 18.95 44.84
N ILE A 19 -13.90 17.67 44.60
CA ILE A 19 -15.18 17.03 44.92
C ILE A 19 -15.22 16.46 46.35
N THR A 20 -14.06 16.22 46.98
CA THR A 20 -13.98 15.54 48.30
C THR A 20 -13.88 16.44 49.53
N SER A 21 -13.87 17.78 49.40
CA SER A 21 -13.77 18.69 50.57
C SER A 21 -15.07 19.43 50.93
N GLY A 22 -16.16 19.19 50.21
CA GLY A 22 -17.48 19.72 50.56
C GLY A 22 -18.29 18.67 51.29
N GLY A 23 -18.34 18.72 52.63
CA GLY A 23 -19.20 17.87 53.43
C GLY A 23 -20.68 18.08 53.10
N MET A 24 -21.22 17.27 52.19
CA MET A 24 -22.66 17.21 51.93
C MET A 24 -23.31 16.29 52.96
N LYS A 25 -24.17 16.89 53.80
CA LYS A 25 -25.12 16.16 54.64
C LYS A 25 -26.04 15.34 53.75
N ALA A 26 -26.11 14.04 54.02
CA ALA A 26 -27.00 13.09 53.37
C ALA A 26 -28.43 13.31 53.86
N ASP A 27 -29.21 14.13 53.17
CA ASP A 27 -30.66 14.22 53.32
C ASP A 27 -31.29 14.73 52.02
N GLN A 28 -31.08 14.02 50.90
CA GLN A 28 -31.94 14.17 49.72
C GLN A 28 -31.78 13.00 48.74
N PRO A 29 -32.80 12.13 48.57
CA PRO A 29 -32.76 10.98 47.66
C PRO A 29 -32.68 11.36 46.17
N ASP A 30 -32.88 12.63 45.82
CA ASP A 30 -32.82 13.14 44.44
C ASP A 30 -31.40 13.25 43.87
N SER A 31 -30.38 13.29 44.71
CA SER A 31 -28.98 13.47 44.29
C SER A 31 -28.41 12.21 43.62
N LEU A 32 -28.78 11.02 44.12
CA LEU A 32 -28.32 9.74 43.60
C LEU A 32 -28.92 9.42 42.22
N TYR A 33 -30.17 9.84 41.98
CA TYR A 33 -30.83 9.66 40.70
C TYR A 33 -30.20 10.52 39.59
N LYS A 34 -29.83 11.76 39.91
CA LYS A 34 -29.12 12.66 38.99
C LYS A 34 -27.72 12.14 38.64
N LEU A 35 -27.02 11.54 39.59
CA LEU A 35 -25.69 10.97 39.35
C LEU A 35 -25.76 9.76 38.39
N ARG A 36 -26.73 8.85 38.59
CA ARG A 36 -26.93 7.70 37.70
C ARG A 36 -27.40 8.09 36.29
N GLN A 37 -28.21 9.13 36.16
CA GLN A 37 -28.54 9.68 34.84
C GLN A 37 -27.30 10.25 34.14
N PHE A 38 -26.40 10.90 34.86
CA PHE A 38 -25.17 11.47 34.30
C PHE A 38 -24.23 10.37 33.79
N GLU A 39 -24.08 9.27 34.52
CA GLU A 39 -23.29 8.10 34.08
C GLU A 39 -23.88 7.43 32.84
N ALA A 40 -25.21 7.27 32.78
CA ALA A 40 -25.89 6.70 31.62
C ALA A 40 -25.74 7.58 30.36
N ILE A 41 -25.79 8.91 30.51
CA ILE A 41 -25.57 9.85 29.41
C ILE A 41 -24.12 9.78 28.93
N ILE A 42 -23.13 9.71 29.84
CA ILE A 42 -21.72 9.57 29.46
C ILE A 42 -21.48 8.26 28.70
N MET A 43 -22.04 7.14 29.17
CA MET A 43 -21.91 5.86 28.46
C MET A 43 -22.60 5.88 27.10
N TYR A 44 -23.79 6.50 26.99
CA TYR A 44 -24.48 6.64 25.71
C TYR A 44 -23.71 7.53 24.73
N VAL A 45 -23.15 8.65 25.21
CA VAL A 45 -22.30 9.53 24.41
C VAL A 45 -21.02 8.81 23.97
N PHE A 46 -20.40 8.00 24.84
CA PHE A 46 -19.25 7.17 24.48
C PHE A 46 -19.62 6.11 23.43
N PHE A 47 -20.76 5.43 23.56
CA PHE A 47 -21.23 4.43 22.60
C PHE A 47 -21.61 5.04 21.25
N VAL A 48 -22.25 6.21 21.23
CA VAL A 48 -22.54 6.95 19.99
C VAL A 48 -21.25 7.46 19.36
N LEU A 49 -20.32 8.03 20.14
CA LEU A 49 -19.03 8.49 19.62
C LEU A 49 -18.15 7.34 19.11
N TRP A 50 -18.18 6.16 19.73
CA TRP A 50 -17.49 4.97 19.22
C TRP A 50 -18.17 4.37 17.99
N GLY A 51 -19.52 4.38 17.95
CA GLY A 51 -20.30 3.88 16.80
C GLY A 51 -20.12 4.72 15.53
N PHE A 52 -19.70 5.99 15.65
CA PHE A 52 -19.42 6.87 14.51
C PHE A 52 -17.99 6.75 13.97
N ILE A 53 -17.09 6.00 14.61
CA ILE A 53 -15.75 5.70 14.06
C ILE A 53 -15.80 4.37 13.28
N CYS A 54 -16.85 4.18 12.47
CA CYS A 54 -16.69 3.38 11.26
C CYS A 54 -16.17 4.33 10.18
N ALA A 55 -14.94 4.82 10.38
CA ALA A 55 -14.22 5.49 9.32
C ALA A 55 -13.93 4.41 8.27
N CYS A 56 -14.80 4.35 7.26
CA CYS A 56 -14.51 3.67 6.01
C CYS A 56 -13.17 4.23 5.54
N GLN A 57 -12.07 3.52 5.78
CA GLN A 57 -10.79 3.92 5.24
C GLN A 57 -10.96 3.81 3.72
N ALA A 58 -11.01 4.97 3.05
CA ALA A 58 -11.02 5.03 1.61
C ALA A 58 -9.80 4.24 1.12
N ARG A 59 -10.06 3.17 0.36
CA ARG A 59 -9.01 2.37 -0.28
C ARG A 59 -8.48 3.20 -1.43
N ASN A 60 -7.18 3.50 -1.41
CA ASN A 60 -6.55 4.35 -2.42
C ASN A 60 -5.88 3.52 -3.53
N GLN A 61 -6.14 2.21 -3.64
CA GLN A 61 -5.59 1.37 -4.70
C GLN A 61 -6.71 0.53 -5.32
N SER A 62 -7.06 0.88 -6.55
CA SER A 62 -8.12 0.22 -7.32
C SER A 62 -7.88 0.37 -8.81
N ILE A 63 -8.48 -0.52 -9.59
CA ILE A 63 -8.45 -0.47 -11.05
C ILE A 63 -9.80 -0.91 -11.62
N ASP A 64 -10.33 -0.12 -12.54
CA ASP A 64 -11.44 -0.50 -13.41
C ASP A 64 -10.87 -1.02 -14.73
N LEU A 65 -11.25 -2.24 -15.10
CA LEU A 65 -10.86 -2.87 -16.36
C LEU A 65 -12.02 -2.77 -17.35
N PHE A 66 -11.84 -2.04 -18.45
CA PHE A 66 -12.87 -1.83 -19.48
C PHE A 66 -12.62 -2.71 -20.69
N ILE A 67 -13.70 -3.29 -21.23
CA ILE A 67 -13.62 -4.12 -22.44
C ILE A 67 -13.32 -3.29 -23.68
N ASN A 68 -13.81 -2.05 -23.74
CA ASN A 68 -13.57 -1.16 -24.88
C ASN A 68 -12.44 -0.16 -24.59
N PRO A 69 -11.85 0.43 -25.64
CA PRO A 69 -10.92 1.56 -25.49
C PRO A 69 -11.60 2.79 -24.88
N ASN A 70 -10.78 3.73 -24.37
CA ASN A 70 -11.14 5.05 -23.85
C ASN A 70 -12.01 5.02 -22.58
N ALA A 71 -11.91 3.96 -21.79
CA ALA A 71 -12.63 3.77 -20.53
C ALA A 71 -14.15 3.90 -20.68
N VAL A 72 -14.73 3.23 -21.70
CA VAL A 72 -16.18 3.21 -21.93
C VAL A 72 -16.74 1.80 -22.00
N GLY A 73 -18.05 1.70 -21.75
CA GLY A 73 -18.80 0.45 -21.85
C GLY A 73 -18.62 -0.46 -20.62
N PRO A 74 -18.80 -1.78 -20.78
CA PRO A 74 -18.72 -2.71 -19.66
C PRO A 74 -17.33 -2.70 -19.01
N SER A 75 -17.32 -2.66 -17.68
CA SER A 75 -16.11 -2.73 -16.87
C SER A 75 -16.28 -3.65 -15.67
N ILE A 76 -15.15 -4.01 -15.07
CA ILE A 76 -15.10 -4.64 -13.75
C ILE A 76 -14.18 -3.85 -12.83
N PHE A 77 -14.69 -3.56 -11.64
CA PHE A 77 -13.92 -2.93 -10.57
C PHE A 77 -13.11 -3.99 -9.84
N VAL A 78 -11.81 -3.75 -9.68
CA VAL A 78 -10.86 -4.62 -9.01
C VAL A 78 -10.14 -3.82 -7.92
N ASP A 79 -10.22 -4.32 -6.70
CA ASP A 79 -9.60 -3.76 -5.49
C ASP A 79 -8.73 -4.80 -4.78
N SER A 80 -8.24 -5.80 -5.48
CA SER A 80 -7.33 -6.80 -4.94
C SER A 80 -6.53 -7.41 -6.08
N GLU A 81 -5.45 -8.12 -5.76
CA GLU A 81 -4.76 -8.90 -6.78
C GLU A 81 -5.66 -10.03 -7.29
N VAL A 82 -5.65 -10.23 -8.59
CA VAL A 82 -6.45 -11.26 -9.25
C VAL A 82 -5.53 -12.11 -10.10
N PRO A 83 -5.22 -13.35 -9.66
CA PRO A 83 -4.32 -14.23 -10.40
C PRO A 83 -4.98 -14.85 -11.64
N ASP A 84 -6.30 -14.78 -11.78
CA ASP A 84 -7.01 -15.32 -12.93
C ASP A 84 -8.31 -14.54 -13.16
N LEU A 85 -8.32 -13.66 -14.16
CA LEU A 85 -9.48 -12.84 -14.51
C LEU A 85 -10.66 -13.65 -15.03
N SER A 86 -10.45 -14.88 -15.50
CA SER A 86 -11.55 -15.77 -15.90
C SER A 86 -12.45 -16.19 -14.75
N ARG A 87 -11.98 -16.00 -13.52
CA ARG A 87 -12.73 -16.29 -12.29
C ARG A 87 -13.52 -15.10 -11.78
N LEU A 88 -13.34 -13.93 -12.38
CA LEU A 88 -14.13 -12.75 -12.05
C LEU A 88 -15.40 -12.70 -12.87
N GLY A 89 -16.45 -12.11 -12.30
CA GLY A 89 -17.77 -12.01 -12.91
C GLY A 89 -18.61 -13.25 -12.64
N SER A 90 -19.80 -13.08 -12.05
CA SER A 90 -20.72 -14.18 -11.77
C SER A 90 -21.30 -14.86 -13.02
N SER A 91 -21.22 -14.18 -14.18
CA SER A 91 -21.81 -14.64 -15.44
C SER A 91 -20.96 -14.36 -16.67
N PHE A 92 -19.77 -13.78 -16.52
CA PHE A 92 -18.99 -13.24 -17.65
C PHE A 92 -17.50 -13.37 -17.41
N ASN A 93 -16.78 -13.96 -18.37
CA ASN A 93 -15.34 -14.16 -18.34
C ASN A 93 -14.62 -12.86 -18.79
N TYR A 94 -13.78 -12.29 -17.92
CA TYR A 94 -13.00 -11.07 -18.21
C TYR A 94 -11.58 -11.33 -18.74
N ASP A 95 -11.18 -12.59 -18.85
CA ASP A 95 -9.90 -13.04 -19.41
C ASP A 95 -9.76 -12.55 -20.85
N ASP A 96 -8.62 -11.93 -21.18
CA ASP A 96 -8.28 -11.45 -22.51
C ASP A 96 -9.30 -10.46 -23.12
N MET A 97 -10.03 -9.73 -22.27
CA MET A 97 -11.05 -8.77 -22.73
C MET A 97 -10.67 -7.31 -22.54
N THR A 98 -9.72 -7.01 -21.65
CA THR A 98 -9.43 -5.63 -21.26
C THR A 98 -8.80 -4.85 -22.42
N SER A 99 -9.32 -3.67 -22.74
CA SER A 99 -8.75 -2.76 -23.76
C SER A 99 -8.36 -1.39 -23.21
N SER A 100 -8.95 -0.98 -22.09
CA SER A 100 -8.53 0.23 -21.37
C SER A 100 -8.79 0.11 -19.88
N ILE A 101 -8.18 0.99 -19.10
CA ILE A 101 -8.25 0.96 -17.64
C ILE A 101 -8.45 2.36 -17.09
N CYS A 102 -9.02 2.46 -15.89
CA CYS A 102 -8.89 3.62 -15.01
C CYS A 102 -8.37 3.13 -13.66
N LEU A 103 -7.36 3.79 -13.10
CA LEU A 103 -6.70 3.29 -11.89
C LEU A 103 -6.40 4.40 -10.88
N GLU A 104 -6.25 3.95 -9.64
CA GLU A 104 -5.55 4.63 -8.57
C GLU A 104 -4.45 3.73 -8.00
N GLY A 105 -3.27 4.30 -7.79
CA GLY A 105 -2.11 3.58 -7.25
C GLY A 105 -1.19 3.03 -8.34
N VAL A 106 -0.50 1.92 -8.02
CA VAL A 106 0.43 1.23 -8.92
C VAL A 106 -0.14 -0.13 -9.27
N TRP A 107 -0.35 -0.40 -10.56
CA TRP A 107 -0.97 -1.62 -11.06
C TRP A 107 -0.14 -2.25 -12.18
N ILE A 108 -0.17 -3.58 -12.24
CA ILE A 108 0.55 -4.39 -13.21
C ILE A 108 -0.46 -5.37 -13.84
N LEU A 109 -0.52 -5.37 -15.16
CA LEU A 109 -1.38 -6.22 -15.98
C LEU A 109 -0.51 -7.25 -16.70
N TYR A 110 -0.93 -8.50 -16.67
CA TYR A 110 -0.16 -9.63 -17.19
C TYR A 110 -0.93 -10.37 -18.29
N ASP A 111 -0.19 -10.81 -19.32
CA ASP A 111 -0.66 -11.58 -20.48
C ASP A 111 -0.91 -13.07 -20.21
N ASP A 112 -0.68 -13.51 -18.97
CA ASP A 112 -0.95 -14.87 -18.51
C ASP A 112 -1.49 -14.83 -17.08
N LYS A 113 -2.08 -15.95 -16.67
CA LYS A 113 -2.55 -16.17 -15.31
C LYS A 113 -1.38 -16.26 -14.35
N PHE A 114 -1.69 -16.09 -13.07
CA PHE A 114 -0.74 -16.17 -11.96
C PHE A 114 0.50 -15.30 -12.22
N TYR A 115 0.28 -14.08 -12.71
CA TYR A 115 1.32 -13.05 -12.80
C TYR A 115 2.53 -13.47 -13.66
N ASN A 116 2.27 -14.20 -14.75
CA ASN A 116 3.27 -14.75 -15.66
C ASN A 116 4.28 -15.71 -14.98
N GLU A 117 3.88 -16.43 -13.93
CA GLU A 117 4.73 -17.42 -13.25
C GLU A 117 5.29 -18.50 -14.21
N ALA A 118 4.55 -18.85 -15.27
CA ALA A 118 4.94 -19.88 -16.23
C ALA A 118 6.04 -19.45 -17.23
N GLY A 119 6.31 -18.15 -17.41
CA GLY A 119 7.36 -17.68 -18.32
C GLY A 119 7.25 -16.19 -18.67
N ASP A 120 8.21 -15.68 -19.45
CA ASP A 120 8.24 -14.27 -19.84
C ASP A 120 7.17 -13.97 -20.91
N LYS A 121 6.09 -13.32 -20.45
CA LYS A 121 4.94 -12.94 -21.27
C LYS A 121 4.77 -11.42 -21.27
N PHE A 122 3.81 -10.90 -22.02
CA PHE A 122 3.62 -9.45 -22.06
C PHE A 122 3.18 -8.91 -20.67
N VAL A 123 3.70 -7.74 -20.32
CA VAL A 123 3.36 -7.02 -19.09
C VAL A 123 3.21 -5.55 -19.40
N GLU A 124 2.20 -4.92 -18.82
CA GLU A 124 2.04 -3.48 -18.81
C GLU A 124 1.81 -2.99 -17.37
N SER A 125 2.65 -2.08 -16.89
CA SER A 125 2.58 -1.48 -15.56
C SER A 125 2.17 -0.03 -15.66
N PHE A 126 1.35 0.43 -14.73
CA PHE A 126 0.81 1.77 -14.70
C PHE A 126 0.90 2.34 -13.29
N TRP A 127 1.06 3.65 -13.23
CA TRP A 127 0.95 4.40 -11.97
C TRP A 127 0.34 5.77 -12.23
N SER A 128 -0.30 6.30 -11.20
CA SER A 128 -0.66 7.73 -11.19
C SER A 128 -0.76 8.29 -9.77
N THR A 129 -0.23 9.48 -9.58
CA THR A 129 -0.47 10.32 -8.39
C THR A 129 -1.83 11.02 -8.44
N LYS A 130 -2.50 11.02 -9.61
CA LYS A 130 -3.84 11.59 -9.84
C LYS A 130 -4.89 10.50 -9.91
N SER A 131 -6.00 10.66 -9.19
CA SER A 131 -7.08 9.67 -9.13
C SER A 131 -8.41 10.21 -9.69
N PRO A 132 -9.13 9.44 -10.54
CA PRO A 132 -8.64 8.28 -11.31
C PRO A 132 -7.85 8.73 -12.54
N SER A 133 -6.90 7.92 -13.01
CA SER A 133 -6.19 8.13 -14.29
C SER A 133 -6.47 6.98 -15.26
N CYS A 134 -6.84 7.31 -16.50
CA CYS A 134 -7.29 6.34 -17.48
C CYS A 134 -6.35 6.20 -18.67
N TYR A 135 -6.20 4.96 -19.16
CA TYR A 135 -5.26 4.59 -20.21
C TYR A 135 -5.87 3.58 -21.17
N ASN A 136 -5.57 3.72 -22.47
CA ASN A 136 -5.69 2.61 -23.40
C ASN A 136 -4.52 1.67 -23.22
N LEU A 137 -4.79 0.36 -23.23
CA LEU A 137 -3.72 -0.64 -23.21
C LEU A 137 -2.94 -0.59 -24.51
N TYR A 138 -1.63 -0.84 -24.44
CA TYR A 138 -0.81 -0.98 -25.63
C TYR A 138 -1.22 -2.20 -26.44
N LYS A 139 -1.45 -3.33 -25.75
CA LYS A 139 -1.92 -4.58 -26.34
C LYS A 139 -3.29 -4.92 -25.73
N PRO A 140 -4.40 -4.47 -26.33
CA PRO A 140 -5.73 -4.81 -25.83
C PRO A 140 -6.03 -6.30 -26.02
N GLY A 141 -6.89 -6.84 -25.16
CA GLY A 141 -7.43 -8.19 -25.30
C GLY A 141 -6.47 -9.30 -24.93
N VAL A 142 -5.55 -9.05 -23.99
CA VAL A 142 -4.60 -10.08 -23.53
C VAL A 142 -4.42 -10.15 -22.02
N THR A 143 -5.01 -9.22 -21.26
CA THR A 143 -4.85 -9.22 -19.81
C THR A 143 -5.57 -10.42 -19.21
N SER A 144 -4.83 -11.30 -18.55
CA SER A 144 -5.32 -12.52 -17.89
C SER A 144 -5.19 -12.48 -16.36
N SER A 145 -4.27 -11.66 -15.82
CA SER A 145 -4.17 -11.41 -14.37
C SER A 145 -3.72 -9.99 -14.07
N VAL A 146 -4.00 -9.50 -12.85
CA VAL A 146 -3.62 -8.16 -12.38
C VAL A 146 -3.12 -8.18 -10.95
N ARG A 147 -2.12 -7.35 -10.66
CA ARG A 147 -1.55 -7.16 -9.31
C ARG A 147 -1.32 -5.67 -9.06
N TYR A 148 -1.35 -5.27 -7.80
CA TYR A 148 -0.92 -3.94 -7.40
C TYR A 148 0.40 -3.99 -6.63
N ALA A 149 1.13 -2.87 -6.58
CA ALA A 149 2.35 -2.76 -5.76
C ALA A 149 2.20 -1.69 -4.68
N GLY A 150 2.79 -1.94 -3.51
CA GLY A 150 2.69 -1.04 -2.35
C GLY A 150 1.62 -1.45 -1.33
N ASP A 151 1.36 -0.59 -0.34
CA ASP A 151 0.33 -0.83 0.67
C ASP A 151 -1.07 -0.68 0.05
N PHE A 152 -1.88 -1.72 0.21
CA PHE A 152 -3.22 -1.79 -0.33
C PHE A 152 -4.14 -0.62 0.07
N GLN A 153 -4.06 -0.18 1.32
CA GLN A 153 -4.92 0.89 1.83
C GLN A 153 -4.40 2.27 1.40
N ALA A 154 -3.08 2.40 1.27
CA ALA A 154 -2.43 3.65 0.95
C ALA A 154 -1.12 3.39 0.21
N TRP A 155 -1.17 3.27 -1.11
CA TRP A 155 0.01 2.97 -1.93
C TRP A 155 1.15 3.99 -1.73
N ARG A 156 0.86 5.23 -1.31
CA ARG A 156 1.87 6.24 -0.94
C ARG A 156 2.63 5.92 0.35
N LYS A 157 2.27 4.88 1.11
CA LYS A 157 3.04 4.47 2.29
C LYS A 157 4.37 3.85 1.83
N PRO A 158 5.48 4.20 2.53
CA PRO A 158 6.78 3.58 2.33
C PRO A 158 6.74 2.06 2.25
N SER A 159 7.07 1.53 1.10
CA SER A 159 7.13 0.08 0.88
C SER A 159 8.08 -0.26 -0.27
N VAL A 160 8.60 -1.47 -0.24
CA VAL A 160 9.31 -2.09 -1.36
C VAL A 160 8.63 -3.41 -1.71
N THR A 161 8.39 -3.60 -3.00
CA THR A 161 7.95 -4.88 -3.56
C THR A 161 9.06 -5.39 -4.47
N LEU A 162 9.60 -6.57 -4.15
CA LEU A 162 10.64 -7.25 -4.92
C LEU A 162 10.01 -8.38 -5.72
N PHE A 163 10.39 -8.52 -6.98
CA PHE A 163 9.92 -9.59 -7.87
C PHE A 163 11.09 -10.47 -8.30
N ASP A 164 10.85 -11.77 -8.43
CA ASP A 164 11.88 -12.76 -8.79
C ASP A 164 12.27 -12.75 -10.28
N ARG A 165 11.47 -12.10 -11.13
CA ARG A 165 11.76 -11.91 -12.56
C ARG A 165 11.76 -10.45 -12.98
N THR A 166 12.31 -10.20 -14.15
CA THR A 166 12.23 -8.87 -14.79
C THR A 166 10.78 -8.51 -15.11
N TRP A 167 10.54 -7.21 -15.27
CA TRP A 167 9.22 -6.63 -15.60
C TRP A 167 8.12 -7.00 -14.61
N PHE A 168 8.49 -7.08 -13.32
CA PHE A 168 7.57 -7.29 -12.20
C PHE A 168 6.79 -8.60 -12.27
N GLN A 169 7.33 -9.61 -12.93
CA GLN A 169 6.70 -10.92 -13.11
C GLN A 169 7.06 -11.89 -11.98
N GLY A 170 6.26 -12.95 -11.86
CA GLY A 170 6.53 -14.07 -10.99
C GLY A 170 6.22 -13.80 -9.51
N GLY A 171 7.00 -14.44 -8.65
CA GLY A 171 6.84 -14.37 -7.20
C GLY A 171 7.25 -13.00 -6.67
N GLU A 172 6.47 -12.50 -5.70
CA GLU A 172 6.76 -11.22 -5.05
C GLU A 172 7.12 -11.35 -3.57
N LYS A 173 7.78 -10.30 -3.07
CA LYS A 173 8.04 -10.09 -1.65
C LYS A 173 7.82 -8.63 -1.30
N TYR A 174 6.94 -8.41 -0.34
CA TYR A 174 6.56 -7.09 0.12
C TYR A 174 7.21 -6.76 1.48
N PHE A 175 7.78 -5.56 1.62
CA PHE A 175 8.39 -5.11 2.86
C PHE A 175 8.02 -3.66 3.19
N THR A 176 7.76 -3.42 4.48
CA THR A 176 7.55 -2.08 5.08
C THR A 176 8.50 -1.80 6.24
N TYR A 177 9.39 -2.75 6.53
CA TYR A 177 10.30 -2.75 7.66
C TYR A 177 11.66 -3.34 7.26
N ASN A 178 12.58 -3.39 8.22
CA ASN A 178 13.91 -3.95 8.03
C ASN A 178 13.84 -5.46 7.79
N GLU A 179 14.45 -5.95 6.71
CA GLU A 179 14.71 -7.37 6.52
C GLU A 179 16.21 -7.63 6.70
N ILE A 180 16.57 -8.46 7.68
CA ILE A 180 17.96 -8.74 8.07
C ILE A 180 18.52 -9.98 7.39
N ASP A 181 17.67 -10.89 6.93
CA ASP A 181 18.06 -12.17 6.35
C ASP A 181 17.05 -12.58 5.28
N MET A 182 17.30 -12.13 4.06
CA MET A 182 16.58 -12.65 2.90
C MET A 182 17.10 -14.05 2.57
N CYS A 183 16.17 -14.97 2.30
CA CYS A 183 16.52 -16.35 1.94
C CYS A 183 17.63 -16.41 0.86
N LYS A 184 18.56 -17.37 0.99
CA LYS A 184 19.73 -17.53 0.10
C LYS A 184 19.41 -17.66 -1.40
N ASN A 185 18.18 -18.03 -1.77
CA ASN A 185 17.75 -18.23 -3.16
C ASN A 185 16.74 -17.18 -3.63
N CYS A 186 16.60 -16.08 -2.90
CA CYS A 186 15.64 -15.04 -3.17
C CYS A 186 16.28 -13.96 -4.06
N GLU A 187 16.63 -14.35 -5.29
CA GLU A 187 17.08 -13.39 -6.29
C GLU A 187 15.89 -12.53 -6.73
N SER A 188 16.03 -11.21 -6.61
CA SER A 188 15.07 -10.26 -7.16
C SER A 188 15.66 -9.62 -8.40
N GLN A 189 14.89 -9.64 -9.49
CA GLN A 189 15.30 -9.11 -10.79
C GLN A 189 14.58 -7.82 -11.17
N SER A 190 13.48 -7.49 -10.49
CA SER A 190 12.81 -6.18 -10.62
C SER A 190 12.20 -5.76 -9.29
N LEU A 191 11.97 -4.47 -9.13
CA LEU A 191 11.41 -3.91 -7.89
C LEU A 191 10.57 -2.68 -8.11
N ILE A 192 9.64 -2.44 -7.19
CA ILE A 192 8.86 -1.22 -7.10
C ILE A 192 9.00 -0.66 -5.68
N LEU A 193 9.40 0.61 -5.58
CA LEU A 193 9.32 1.37 -4.34
C LEU A 193 8.12 2.29 -4.38
N CYS A 194 7.35 2.31 -3.31
CA CYS A 194 6.25 3.25 -3.14
C CYS A 194 6.48 4.12 -1.90
N GLY A 195 5.89 5.32 -1.94
CA GLY A 195 6.07 6.35 -0.92
C GLY A 195 7.38 7.13 -1.05
N GLU A 196 7.63 8.03 -0.09
CA GLU A 196 8.74 9.00 -0.16
C GLU A 196 10.03 8.49 0.50
N LEU A 197 9.96 7.38 1.22
CA LEU A 197 11.09 6.89 1.99
C LEU A 197 12.10 6.20 1.07
N SER A 198 13.37 6.59 1.21
CA SER A 198 14.46 5.87 0.55
C SER A 198 14.61 4.48 1.13
N TRP A 199 15.21 3.56 0.38
CA TRP A 199 15.50 2.20 0.82
C TRP A 199 16.96 1.86 0.53
N THR A 200 17.64 1.19 1.47
CA THR A 200 19.00 0.68 1.26
C THR A 200 18.97 -0.84 1.14
N PHE A 201 19.56 -1.35 0.06
CA PHE A 201 19.73 -2.76 -0.26
C PHE A 201 21.16 -3.19 -0.01
N TYR A 202 21.35 -4.41 0.49
CA TYR A 202 22.65 -4.94 0.90
C TYR A 202 22.92 -6.31 0.30
N SER A 203 24.17 -6.55 -0.06
CA SER A 203 24.65 -7.82 -0.62
C SER A 203 24.85 -8.93 0.40
N GLN A 204 24.78 -8.63 1.70
CA GLN A 204 24.93 -9.60 2.79
C GLN A 204 23.83 -9.41 3.83
N ASN A 205 23.61 -10.44 4.65
CA ASN A 205 22.72 -10.38 5.80
C ASN A 205 23.19 -9.31 6.81
N TYR A 206 22.28 -8.89 7.69
CA TYR A 206 22.54 -7.93 8.76
C TYR A 206 23.11 -6.59 8.27
N PHE A 207 22.67 -6.13 7.09
CA PHE A 207 23.07 -4.86 6.47
C PHE A 207 24.58 -4.78 6.13
N GLY A 208 25.19 -5.92 5.80
CA GLY A 208 26.60 -6.02 5.45
C GLY A 208 26.92 -5.91 3.95
N GLY A 209 28.22 -5.80 3.66
CA GLY A 209 28.75 -5.85 2.29
C GLY A 209 28.48 -4.61 1.43
N LYS A 210 28.42 -4.81 0.10
CA LYS A 210 28.03 -3.77 -0.85
C LYS A 210 26.61 -3.31 -0.56
N SER A 211 26.35 -2.03 -0.78
CA SER A 211 25.02 -1.46 -0.59
C SER A 211 24.68 -0.41 -1.63
N VAL A 212 23.39 -0.28 -1.94
CA VAL A 212 22.81 0.75 -2.81
C VAL A 212 21.63 1.36 -2.09
N CYS A 213 21.56 2.68 -2.07
CA CYS A 213 20.40 3.42 -1.61
C CYS A 213 19.59 3.90 -2.82
N LEU A 214 18.32 3.52 -2.87
CA LEU A 214 17.36 3.98 -3.86
C LEU A 214 16.43 5.00 -3.22
N THR A 215 16.25 6.14 -3.88
CA THR A 215 15.38 7.22 -3.40
C THR A 215 14.32 7.54 -4.45
N PRO A 216 13.02 7.30 -4.16
CA PRO A 216 11.93 7.82 -4.98
C PRO A 216 11.87 9.35 -4.85
N ARG A 217 11.48 10.04 -5.93
CA ARG A 217 11.41 11.51 -5.96
C ARG A 217 9.95 11.97 -5.92
N TYR A 218 9.62 12.85 -4.96
CA TYR A 218 8.32 13.54 -4.83
C TYR A 218 7.12 12.59 -4.91
N ASP A 219 6.84 11.80 -3.85
CA ASP A 219 5.67 10.91 -3.69
C ASP A 219 5.33 9.94 -4.84
N LYS A 220 6.16 9.86 -5.87
CA LYS A 220 5.99 8.99 -7.03
C LYS A 220 6.63 7.62 -6.77
N PRO A 221 6.01 6.55 -7.27
CA PRO A 221 6.62 5.25 -7.17
C PRO A 221 7.87 5.20 -8.05
N LEU A 222 8.88 4.46 -7.63
CA LEU A 222 10.07 4.15 -8.42
C LEU A 222 9.91 2.72 -8.93
N LEU A 223 9.87 2.55 -10.25
CA LEU A 223 9.74 1.25 -10.91
C LEU A 223 11.06 0.91 -11.58
N MET A 224 11.59 -0.28 -11.28
CA MET A 224 12.79 -0.82 -11.92
C MET A 224 12.47 -2.18 -12.52
N SER A 225 12.15 -2.19 -13.82
CA SER A 225 11.80 -3.41 -14.56
C SER A 225 12.98 -4.38 -14.70
N ASP A 226 14.21 -3.89 -14.59
CA ASP A 226 15.40 -4.71 -14.37
C ASP A 226 16.28 -4.04 -13.31
N SER A 227 16.31 -4.60 -12.11
CA SER A 227 17.05 -4.05 -10.97
C SER A 227 18.56 -4.24 -11.12
N ARG A 228 19.02 -5.19 -11.96
CA ARG A 228 20.44 -5.58 -12.09
C ARG A 228 21.31 -4.47 -12.67
N TRP A 229 20.72 -3.52 -13.39
CA TRP A 229 21.42 -2.34 -13.90
C TRP A 229 21.99 -1.46 -12.78
N VAL A 230 21.33 -1.45 -11.62
CA VAL A 230 21.71 -0.60 -10.47
C VAL A 230 22.18 -1.45 -9.30
N ILE A 231 21.47 -2.54 -9.00
CA ILE A 231 21.80 -3.48 -7.93
C ILE A 231 22.55 -4.66 -8.56
N GLN A 232 23.87 -4.52 -8.70
CA GLN A 232 24.76 -5.53 -9.30
C GLN A 232 25.14 -6.66 -8.30
N PHE A 233 24.24 -7.00 -7.38
CA PHE A 233 24.44 -8.03 -6.37
C PHE A 233 23.10 -8.64 -5.94
N THR A 234 23.12 -9.88 -5.46
CA THR A 234 21.94 -10.51 -4.84
C THR A 234 21.60 -9.80 -3.54
N ILE A 235 20.35 -9.36 -3.40
CA ILE A 235 19.87 -8.70 -2.19
C ILE A 235 19.74 -9.75 -1.08
N GLN A 236 20.41 -9.51 0.05
CA GLN A 236 20.42 -10.39 1.22
C GLN A 236 19.84 -9.71 2.48
N SER A 237 19.82 -8.38 2.51
CA SER A 237 19.08 -7.61 3.51
C SER A 237 18.69 -6.23 2.97
N LEU A 238 17.67 -5.61 3.55
CA LEU A 238 17.19 -4.28 3.19
C LEU A 238 16.64 -3.53 4.39
N ARG A 239 16.70 -2.20 4.37
CA ARG A 239 16.05 -1.38 5.39
C ARG A 239 15.58 -0.03 4.84
N PRO A 240 14.48 0.52 5.38
CA PRO A 240 14.04 1.87 5.06
C PRO A 240 15.06 2.89 5.58
N GLY A 241 15.33 3.91 4.77
CA GLY A 241 16.36 4.93 4.97
C GLY A 241 17.53 4.79 4.00
N CYS A 242 18.32 5.86 3.89
CA CYS A 242 19.49 5.91 3.01
C CYS A 242 20.78 5.82 3.82
N TYR A 243 21.44 4.66 3.77
CA TYR A 243 22.64 4.36 4.55
C TYR A 243 23.85 3.95 3.70
N SER A 244 23.68 3.90 2.38
CA SER A 244 24.79 3.69 1.45
C SER A 244 25.36 5.02 0.95
N ASN A 245 26.67 5.01 0.67
CA ASN A 245 27.32 6.09 -0.08
C ASN A 245 26.98 6.02 -1.58
N ASN A 246 26.60 4.84 -2.08
CA ASN A 246 26.10 4.68 -3.44
C ASN A 246 24.60 4.99 -3.46
N LYS A 247 24.25 6.17 -3.96
CA LYS A 247 22.88 6.70 -3.97
C LYS A 247 22.40 6.82 -5.41
N VAL A 248 21.22 6.29 -5.67
CA VAL A 248 20.55 6.40 -6.97
C VAL A 248 19.19 7.03 -6.76
N VAL A 249 18.97 8.14 -7.44
CA VAL A 249 17.69 8.85 -7.46
C VAL A 249 17.10 8.64 -8.84
N ILE A 250 15.89 8.09 -8.90
CA ILE A 250 15.14 7.92 -10.13
C ILE A 250 13.90 8.80 -10.05
N GLU A 251 13.73 9.65 -11.05
CA GLU A 251 12.55 10.50 -11.17
C GLU A 251 11.58 9.90 -12.18
N MET A 252 10.39 9.57 -11.68
CA MET A 252 9.28 9.12 -12.50
C MET A 252 8.35 10.32 -12.80
N PRO A 253 7.60 10.31 -13.92
CA PRO A 253 6.52 11.27 -14.12
C PRO A 253 5.37 11.01 -13.13
N ASP A 254 4.50 12.00 -12.94
CA ASP A 254 3.33 11.92 -12.04
C ASP A 254 2.43 10.74 -12.35
N SER A 255 2.38 10.38 -13.63
CA SER A 255 1.63 9.26 -14.12
C SER A 255 2.36 8.68 -15.32
N GLY A 256 2.27 7.38 -15.52
CA GLY A 256 2.91 6.77 -16.67
C GLY A 256 2.60 5.30 -16.83
N ARG A 257 3.23 4.73 -17.85
CA ARG A 257 3.18 3.32 -18.20
C ARG A 257 4.56 2.79 -18.52
N LEU A 258 4.78 1.50 -18.28
CA LEU A 258 5.95 0.74 -18.70
C LEU A 258 5.47 -0.59 -19.30
N SER A 259 6.05 -1.02 -20.41
CA SER A 259 5.75 -2.32 -21.02
C SER A 259 7.01 -3.04 -21.48
N ASN A 260 7.00 -4.38 -21.43
CA ASN A 260 8.19 -5.18 -21.75
C ASN A 260 8.37 -5.50 -23.24
N ARG A 261 7.46 -5.03 -24.09
CA ARG A 261 7.52 -5.13 -25.55
C ARG A 261 6.96 -3.83 -26.12
N GLU A 262 7.85 -2.91 -26.44
CA GLU A 262 7.56 -1.74 -27.29
C GLU A 262 7.89 -2.07 -28.75
#